data_AF-A0A3S2W022-F1
#
_entry.id   AF-A0A3S2W022-F1
#
_cell.length_a   1.000
_cell.length_b   1.000
_cell.length_c   1.000
_cell.angle_alpha   90.00
_cell.angle_beta   90.00
_cell.angle_gamma   90.00
#
_symmetry.space_group_name_H-M   'P 1'
#
loop_
_entity.id
_entity.type
_entity.pdbx_description
1 polymer ?
#
loop_
_entity_poly.entity_id
_entity_poly.type
_entity_poly.pdbx_seq_one_letter_code
_entity_poly.pdbx_strand_id
1 'polypeptide(L)'
;MHSSTEIETTKIGQPRSLSKSDFAKVVGLTPGRVSQMIKKGLPVEADDRIDVARGRIWIQDNIDTNRSAAQKQTSLQFDAGRPENVGAERLRLVKEQADAAALKNAMLRRDLVDAAEVEREWASMLRMVRTSVLAVPSRLRQTMPHLTAHDIAEMDAELRHALEKLSNDE
;
A
#
# COMPACT_ATOMS: atom_id res chain seq x y z
N MET A 1 -8.75 8.00 -67.62
CA MET A 1 -7.53 7.35 -67.09
C MET A 1 -7.53 7.49 -65.57
N HIS A 2 -8.16 6.53 -64.89
CA HIS A 2 -7.97 6.34 -63.44
C HIS A 2 -6.84 5.33 -63.30
N SER A 3 -5.71 5.75 -62.73
CA SER A 3 -4.65 4.84 -62.31
C SER A 3 -4.88 4.45 -60.86
N SER A 4 -4.87 3.15 -60.66
CA SER A 4 -4.89 2.44 -59.39
C SER A 4 -3.81 2.92 -58.43
N THR A 5 -4.10 2.88 -57.14
CA THR A 5 -3.12 2.41 -56.16
C THR A 5 -3.84 1.52 -55.17
N GLU A 6 -3.43 0.27 -55.20
CA GLU A 6 -3.86 -0.85 -54.41
C GLU A 6 -2.99 -0.88 -53.14
N ILE A 7 -3.58 -1.01 -51.95
CA ILE A 7 -2.91 -1.61 -50.79
C ILE A 7 -3.89 -2.53 -50.08
N GLU A 8 -3.79 -3.80 -50.48
CA GLU A 8 -3.78 -5.03 -49.70
C GLU A 8 -4.17 -5.04 -48.21
N THR A 9 -4.96 -6.08 -47.90
CA THR A 9 -4.91 -6.96 -46.70
C THR A 9 -5.51 -6.47 -45.39
N THR A 10 -6.84 -6.47 -45.30
CA THR A 10 -7.54 -6.62 -44.00
C THR A 10 -7.91 -8.07 -43.76
N LYS A 11 -7.34 -8.64 -42.69
CA LYS A 11 -7.63 -9.98 -42.17
C LYS A 11 -9.14 -10.23 -42.05
N ILE A 12 -9.54 -11.35 -42.63
CA ILE A 12 -10.88 -11.94 -42.65
C ILE A 12 -11.29 -12.29 -41.20
N GLY A 13 -12.33 -11.66 -40.64
CA GLY A 13 -12.89 -12.13 -39.37
C GLY A 13 -13.73 -11.18 -38.49
N GLN A 14 -13.89 -9.89 -38.78
CA GLN A 14 -14.80 -9.04 -37.97
C GLN A 14 -16.17 -8.86 -38.66
N PRO A 15 -17.30 -8.91 -37.93
CA PRO A 15 -18.59 -8.56 -38.51
C PRO A 15 -18.52 -7.14 -39.05
N ARG A 16 -18.88 -6.95 -40.33
CA ARG A 16 -18.91 -5.62 -40.99
C ARG A 16 -19.66 -4.59 -40.14
N SER A 17 -20.74 -5.01 -39.48
CA SER A 17 -21.56 -4.19 -38.61
C SER A 17 -21.75 -4.82 -37.23
N LEU A 18 -21.61 -4.01 -36.17
CA LEU A 18 -21.73 -4.42 -34.77
C LEU A 18 -22.93 -3.75 -34.08
N SER A 19 -23.43 -4.41 -33.03
CA SER A 19 -24.38 -3.78 -32.11
C SER A 19 -23.73 -2.60 -31.38
N LYS A 20 -24.53 -1.68 -30.84
CA LYS A 20 -24.06 -0.51 -30.08
C LYS A 20 -23.14 -0.91 -28.92
N SER A 21 -23.45 -2.01 -28.22
CA SER A 21 -22.64 -2.52 -27.10
C SER A 21 -21.33 -3.15 -27.55
N ASP A 22 -21.32 -3.86 -28.68
CA ASP A 22 -20.10 -4.51 -29.17
C ASP A 22 -19.16 -3.50 -29.83
N PHE A 23 -19.72 -2.53 -30.55
CA PHE A 23 -18.96 -1.40 -31.06
C PHE A 23 -18.29 -0.62 -29.92
N ALA A 24 -19.01 -0.34 -28.82
CA ALA A 24 -18.47 0.34 -27.64
C ALA A 24 -17.23 -0.35 -27.06
N LYS A 25 -17.26 -1.70 -26.94
CA LYS A 25 -16.12 -2.51 -26.49
C LYS A 25 -14.93 -2.38 -27.44
N VAL A 26 -15.18 -2.44 -28.75
CA VAL A 26 -14.13 -2.38 -29.79
C VAL A 26 -13.43 -1.03 -29.86
N VAL A 27 -14.12 0.06 -29.51
CA VAL A 27 -13.55 1.42 -29.51
C VAL A 27 -13.16 1.92 -28.11
N GLY A 28 -13.33 1.10 -27.06
CA GLY A 28 -12.98 1.46 -25.69
C GLY A 28 -13.86 2.55 -25.06
N LEU A 29 -15.10 2.71 -25.54
CA LEU A 29 -16.06 3.70 -25.03
C LEU A 29 -17.19 3.03 -24.24
N THR A 30 -17.91 3.81 -23.45
CA THR A 30 -19.12 3.31 -22.77
C THR A 30 -20.30 3.22 -23.76
N PRO A 31 -21.23 2.25 -23.59
CA PRO A 31 -22.41 2.14 -24.46
C PRO A 31 -23.27 3.42 -24.47
N GLY A 32 -23.37 4.11 -23.34
CA GLY A 32 -24.07 5.39 -23.24
C GLY A 32 -23.43 6.50 -24.09
N ARG A 33 -22.09 6.50 -24.22
CA ARG A 33 -21.38 7.45 -25.09
C ARG A 33 -21.64 7.18 -26.56
N VAL A 34 -21.69 5.91 -26.97
CA VAL A 34 -22.04 5.51 -28.33
C VAL A 34 -23.48 5.95 -28.68
N SER A 35 -24.44 5.77 -27.77
CA SER A 35 -25.82 6.26 -27.95
C SER A 35 -25.90 7.78 -28.12
N GLN A 36 -25.06 8.55 -27.43
CA GLN A 36 -24.97 9.99 -27.63
C GLN A 36 -24.38 10.34 -29.01
N MET A 37 -23.41 9.57 -29.49
CA MET A 37 -22.79 9.80 -30.80
C MET A 37 -23.75 9.51 -31.96
N ILE A 38 -24.59 8.48 -31.84
CA ILE A 38 -25.67 8.21 -32.79
C ILE A 38 -26.61 9.41 -32.92
N LYS A 39 -27.02 9.99 -31.78
CA LYS A 39 -27.82 11.23 -31.78
C LYS A 39 -27.12 12.43 -32.42
N LYS A 40 -25.78 12.42 -32.45
CA LYS A 40 -24.94 13.47 -33.05
C LYS A 40 -24.59 13.20 -34.51
N GLY A 41 -25.07 12.09 -35.10
CA GLY A 41 -24.87 11.78 -36.51
C GLY A 41 -23.83 10.70 -36.82
N LEU A 42 -23.45 9.85 -35.85
CA LEU A 42 -22.70 8.63 -36.15
C LEU A 42 -23.49 7.77 -37.16
N PRO A 43 -22.92 7.37 -38.31
CA PRO A 43 -23.63 6.57 -39.30
C PRO A 43 -24.05 5.20 -38.73
N VAL A 44 -25.35 4.90 -38.83
CA VAL A 44 -25.97 3.62 -38.46
C VAL A 44 -26.62 3.01 -39.70
N GLU A 45 -26.50 1.70 -39.85
CA GLU A 45 -27.16 0.94 -40.92
C GLU A 45 -28.68 0.82 -40.67
N ALA A 46 -29.42 0.36 -41.68
CA ALA A 46 -30.88 0.23 -41.60
C ALA A 46 -31.37 -0.76 -40.52
N ASP A 47 -30.47 -1.62 -40.02
CA ASP A 47 -30.71 -2.62 -38.99
C ASP A 47 -30.22 -2.20 -37.58
N ASP A 48 -30.00 -0.89 -37.36
CA ASP A 48 -29.51 -0.32 -36.10
C ASP A 48 -28.05 -0.73 -35.73
N ARG A 49 -27.32 -1.38 -36.64
CA ARG A 49 -25.91 -1.76 -36.46
C ARG A 49 -24.96 -0.69 -36.97
N ILE A 50 -23.76 -0.67 -36.40
CA ILE A 50 -22.72 0.31 -36.70
C ILE A 50 -21.62 -0.39 -37.49
N ASP A 51 -21.36 0.06 -38.71
CA ASP A 51 -20.17 -0.33 -39.45
C ASP A 51 -18.92 0.15 -38.71
N VAL A 52 -18.02 -0.78 -38.39
CA VAL A 52 -16.86 -0.50 -37.52
C VAL A 52 -15.89 0.49 -38.18
N ALA A 53 -15.71 0.40 -39.49
CA ALA A 53 -14.79 1.27 -40.23
C ALA A 53 -15.36 2.69 -40.32
N ARG A 54 -16.63 2.83 -40.73
CA ARG A 54 -17.31 4.14 -40.80
C ARG A 54 -17.42 4.78 -39.43
N GLY A 55 -17.72 3.99 -38.39
CA GLY A 55 -17.82 4.49 -37.03
C GLY A 55 -16.50 5.03 -36.48
N ARG A 56 -15.37 4.37 -36.79
CA ARG A 56 -14.02 4.83 -36.41
C ARG A 56 -13.60 6.11 -37.12
N ILE A 57 -13.88 6.22 -38.42
CA ILE A 57 -13.60 7.44 -39.20
C ILE A 57 -14.40 8.61 -38.62
N TRP A 58 -15.69 8.42 -38.37
CA TRP A 58 -16.52 9.47 -37.78
C TRP A 58 -16.03 9.91 -36.40
N ILE A 59 -15.58 8.98 -35.54
CA ILE A 59 -14.97 9.30 -34.24
C ILE A 59 -13.75 10.20 -34.41
N GLN A 60 -12.86 9.86 -35.34
CA GLN A 60 -11.64 10.61 -35.58
C GLN A 60 -11.94 12.03 -36.06
N ASP A 61 -12.95 12.19 -36.91
CA ASP A 61 -13.30 13.49 -37.50
C ASP A 61 -14.15 14.37 -36.56
N ASN A 62 -14.93 13.76 -35.64
CA ASN A 62 -15.93 14.48 -34.84
C ASN A 62 -15.64 14.51 -33.34
N ILE A 63 -14.64 13.78 -32.85
CA ILE A 63 -14.28 13.75 -31.43
C ILE A 63 -12.85 14.26 -31.24
N ASP A 64 -12.76 15.46 -30.67
CA ASP A 64 -11.51 16.00 -30.12
C ASP A 64 -11.04 15.13 -28.95
N THR A 65 -10.17 14.17 -29.24
CA THR A 65 -9.48 13.35 -28.21
C THR A 65 -8.72 14.24 -27.22
N ASN A 66 -8.24 15.39 -27.70
CA ASN A 66 -7.52 16.38 -26.90
C ASN A 66 -8.43 17.12 -25.88
N ARG A 67 -9.74 17.19 -26.12
CA ARG A 67 -10.69 17.83 -25.21
C ARG A 67 -10.90 17.00 -23.93
N SER A 68 -10.78 15.67 -24.01
CA SER A 68 -10.82 14.78 -22.83
C SER A 68 -9.58 14.89 -21.95
N ALA A 69 -8.40 15.11 -22.54
CA ALA A 69 -7.17 15.41 -21.80
C ALA A 69 -7.23 16.81 -21.19
N ALA A 70 -7.73 17.80 -21.95
CA ALA A 70 -7.97 19.14 -21.45
C ALA A 70 -8.95 19.16 -20.28
N GLN A 71 -10.01 18.34 -20.29
CA GLN A 71 -11.00 18.27 -19.20
C GLN A 71 -10.45 17.67 -17.90
N LYS A 72 -9.46 16.75 -17.98
CA LYS A 72 -8.65 16.31 -16.82
C LYS A 72 -7.74 17.44 -16.30
N GLN A 73 -7.25 18.31 -17.17
CA GLN A 73 -6.49 19.51 -16.78
C GLN A 73 -7.40 20.64 -16.28
N THR A 74 -8.63 20.80 -16.79
CA THR A 74 -9.54 21.85 -16.34
C THR A 74 -10.12 21.55 -14.97
N SER A 75 -10.30 20.27 -14.60
CA SER A 75 -10.60 19.90 -13.20
C SER A 75 -9.48 20.27 -12.22
N LEU A 76 -8.26 20.52 -12.71
CA LEU A 76 -7.16 21.07 -11.90
C LEU A 76 -7.10 22.61 -11.92
N GLN A 77 -7.78 23.27 -12.87
CA GLN A 77 -7.76 24.73 -13.04
C GLN A 77 -8.99 25.46 -12.47
N PHE A 78 -10.14 24.77 -12.32
CA PHE A 78 -11.33 25.34 -11.66
C PHE A 78 -11.23 25.43 -10.12
N ASP A 79 -10.03 25.30 -9.55
CA ASP A 79 -9.76 25.43 -8.12
C ASP A 79 -9.29 26.85 -7.73
N ALA A 80 -9.61 27.86 -8.55
CA ALA A 80 -9.29 29.28 -8.34
C ALA A 80 -10.06 29.96 -7.18
N GLY A 81 -10.61 29.16 -6.26
CA GLY A 81 -11.22 29.59 -5.01
C GLY A 81 -10.86 28.69 -3.83
N ARG A 82 -9.90 27.77 -4.00
CA ARG A 82 -9.42 26.95 -2.91
C ARG A 82 -8.35 27.72 -2.14
N PRO A 83 -8.45 27.84 -0.81
CA PRO A 83 -7.42 28.50 -0.04
C PRO A 83 -6.08 27.80 -0.33
N GLU A 84 -5.02 28.58 -0.63
CA GLU A 84 -3.65 28.08 -0.89
C GLU A 84 -3.21 26.98 0.10
N ASN A 85 -3.76 27.04 1.31
CA ASN A 85 -3.59 26.06 2.37
C ASN A 85 -3.96 24.62 2.01
N VAL A 86 -4.84 24.33 1.04
CA VAL A 86 -5.21 22.93 0.77
C VAL A 86 -4.13 22.16 0.02
N GLY A 87 -3.32 22.84 -0.80
CA GLY A 87 -2.14 22.23 -1.41
C GLY A 87 -1.07 21.91 -0.37
N ALA A 88 -0.80 22.88 0.52
CA ALA A 88 0.16 22.73 1.61
C ALA A 88 -0.27 21.65 2.62
N GLU A 89 -1.53 21.64 3.02
CA GLU A 89 -2.06 20.67 3.98
C GLU A 89 -2.09 19.26 3.39
N ARG A 90 -2.37 19.10 2.09
CA ARG A 90 -2.22 17.82 1.40
C ARG A 90 -0.78 17.33 1.37
N LEU A 91 0.18 18.22 1.07
CA LEU A 91 1.60 17.85 1.06
C LEU A 91 2.06 17.41 2.44
N ARG A 92 1.62 18.11 3.49
CA ARG A 92 1.86 17.74 4.89
C ARG A 92 1.25 16.37 5.22
N LEU A 93 -0.02 16.15 4.89
CA LEU A 93 -0.68 14.87 5.13
C LEU A 93 0.02 13.71 4.39
N VAL A 94 0.43 13.91 3.14
CA VAL A 94 1.16 12.90 2.36
C VAL A 94 2.52 12.59 3.00
N LYS A 95 3.22 13.61 3.52
CA LYS A 95 4.47 13.41 4.25
C LYS A 95 4.23 12.59 5.54
N GLU A 96 3.27 12.99 6.36
CA GLU A 96 2.92 12.26 7.59
C GLU A 96 2.51 10.79 7.30
N GLN A 97 1.79 10.55 6.20
CA GLN A 97 1.44 9.21 5.74
C GLN A 97 2.66 8.40 5.27
N ALA A 98 3.60 9.04 4.57
CA ALA A 98 4.85 8.41 4.12
C ALA A 98 5.72 8.01 5.32
N ASP A 99 5.84 8.89 6.32
CA ASP A 99 6.59 8.62 7.55
C ASP A 99 5.94 7.47 8.34
N ALA A 100 4.62 7.45 8.45
CA ALA A 100 3.89 6.35 9.08
C ALA A 100 4.08 5.01 8.34
N ALA A 101 4.10 5.03 7.00
CA ALA A 101 4.38 3.84 6.20
C ALA A 101 5.83 3.37 6.36
N ALA A 102 6.79 4.29 6.45
CA ALA A 102 8.20 3.97 6.69
C ALA A 102 8.41 3.29 8.05
N LEU A 103 7.79 3.81 9.12
CA LEU A 103 7.84 3.21 10.46
C LEU A 103 7.23 1.80 10.46
N LYS A 104 6.06 1.61 9.84
CA LYS A 104 5.44 0.28 9.70
C LYS A 104 6.33 -0.69 8.93
N ASN A 105 6.95 -0.25 7.84
CA ASN A 105 7.86 -1.08 7.07
C ASN A 105 9.11 -1.48 7.88
N ALA A 106 9.66 -0.55 8.67
CA ALA A 106 10.80 -0.83 9.55
C ALA A 106 10.43 -1.84 10.65
N MET A 107 9.25 -1.72 11.26
CA MET A 107 8.73 -2.73 12.21
C MET A 107 8.55 -4.11 11.55
N LEU A 108 7.97 -4.17 10.35
CA LEU A 108 7.78 -5.43 9.62
C LEU A 108 9.10 -6.10 9.24
N ARG A 109 10.13 -5.31 8.94
CA ARG A 109 11.50 -5.77 8.70
C ARG A 109 12.24 -6.17 9.98
N ARG A 110 11.66 -5.87 11.15
CA ARG A 110 12.26 -6.05 12.48
C ARG A 110 13.47 -5.15 12.72
N ASP A 111 13.53 -4.01 12.04
CA ASP A 111 14.56 -2.98 12.26
C ASP A 111 14.25 -2.16 13.53
N LEU A 112 12.99 -2.13 13.96
CA LEU A 112 12.52 -1.45 15.17
C LEU A 112 11.84 -2.46 16.10
N VAL A 113 12.11 -2.31 17.39
CA VAL A 113 11.47 -3.06 18.48
C VAL A 113 10.75 -2.08 19.41
N ASP A 114 9.64 -2.50 19.98
CA ASP A 114 8.92 -1.68 20.96
C ASP A 114 9.75 -1.60 22.25
N ALA A 115 10.18 -0.38 22.61
CA ALA A 115 11.03 -0.16 23.77
C ALA A 115 10.36 -0.62 25.07
N ALA A 116 9.04 -0.43 25.22
CA ALA A 116 8.32 -0.84 26.41
C ALA A 116 8.18 -2.37 26.46
N GLU A 117 8.05 -3.05 25.32
CA GLU A 117 8.11 -4.51 25.26
C GLU A 117 9.49 -5.04 25.67
N VAL A 118 10.54 -4.49 25.08
CA VAL A 118 11.93 -4.84 25.43
C VAL A 118 12.18 -4.64 26.92
N GLU A 119 11.81 -3.48 27.48
CA GLU A 119 11.97 -3.18 28.90
C GLU A 119 11.21 -4.19 29.78
N ARG A 120 9.96 -4.53 29.43
CA ARG A 120 9.18 -5.54 30.17
C ARG A 120 9.86 -6.91 30.17
N GLU A 121 10.32 -7.36 29.00
CA GLU A 121 10.97 -8.66 28.85
C GLU A 121 12.31 -8.71 29.60
N TRP A 122 13.13 -7.66 29.51
CA TRP A 122 14.37 -7.56 30.28
C TRP A 122 14.11 -7.51 31.78
N ALA A 123 13.14 -6.72 32.24
CA ALA A 123 12.75 -6.67 33.64
C ALA A 123 12.26 -8.05 34.13
N SER A 124 11.53 -8.80 33.30
CA SER A 124 11.10 -10.17 33.60
C SER A 124 12.29 -11.11 33.75
N MET A 125 13.20 -11.12 32.77
CA MET A 125 14.42 -11.93 32.79
C MET A 125 15.29 -11.62 34.01
N LEU A 126 15.52 -10.35 34.33
CA LEU A 126 16.33 -9.94 35.49
C LEU A 126 15.69 -10.35 36.82
N ARG A 127 14.35 -10.26 36.93
CA ARG A 127 13.63 -10.78 38.11
C ARG A 127 13.81 -12.29 38.24
N MET A 128 13.74 -13.04 37.15
CA MET A 128 13.97 -14.50 37.15
C MET A 128 15.40 -14.85 37.57
N VAL A 129 16.40 -14.12 37.06
CA VAL A 129 17.81 -14.30 37.45
C VAL A 129 17.97 -14.05 38.95
N ARG A 130 17.45 -12.93 39.47
CA ARG A 130 17.49 -12.61 40.91
C ARG A 130 16.87 -13.72 41.76
N THR A 131 15.66 -14.17 41.41
CA THR A 131 15.00 -15.27 42.14
C THR A 131 15.82 -16.56 42.08
N SER A 132 16.43 -16.86 40.94
CA SER A 132 17.25 -18.07 40.76
C SER A 132 18.51 -18.05 41.61
N VAL A 133 19.17 -16.88 41.69
CA VAL A 133 20.35 -16.64 42.54
C VAL A 133 19.97 -16.77 44.02
N LEU A 134 18.91 -16.10 44.47
CA LEU A 134 18.47 -16.16 45.87
C LEU A 134 17.98 -17.56 46.31
N ALA A 135 17.66 -18.44 45.35
CA ALA A 135 17.32 -19.83 45.63
C ALA A 135 18.54 -20.76 45.75
N VAL A 136 19.75 -20.30 45.39
CA VAL A 136 20.99 -21.12 45.45
C VAL A 136 21.26 -21.67 46.85
N PRO A 137 21.22 -20.88 47.95
CA PRO A 137 21.56 -21.38 49.29
C PRO A 137 20.66 -22.54 49.75
N SER A 138 19.37 -22.48 49.41
CA SER A 138 18.42 -23.56 49.70
C SER A 138 18.77 -24.84 48.94
N ARG A 139 19.13 -24.73 47.65
CA ARG A 139 19.58 -25.89 46.86
C ARG A 139 20.89 -26.48 47.39
N LEU A 140 21.85 -25.63 47.80
CA LEU A 140 23.11 -26.08 48.38
C LEU A 140 22.91 -26.86 49.68
N ARG A 141 21.98 -26.42 50.56
CA ARG A 141 21.60 -27.20 51.77
C ARG A 141 21.10 -28.60 51.44
N GLN A 142 20.40 -28.76 50.32
CA GLN A 142 19.83 -30.05 49.92
C GLN A 142 20.87 -30.96 49.24
N THR A 143 21.79 -30.40 48.46
CA THR A 143 22.76 -31.17 47.66
C THR A 143 24.10 -31.39 48.37
N MET A 144 24.44 -30.57 49.36
CA MET A 144 25.73 -30.60 50.06
C MET A 144 25.53 -30.71 51.59
N PRO A 145 25.16 -31.90 52.12
CA PRO A 145 24.83 -32.09 53.54
C PRO A 145 26.03 -31.93 54.50
N HIS A 146 27.25 -31.86 53.97
CA HIS A 146 28.47 -31.62 54.76
C HIS A 146 28.75 -30.14 55.03
N LEU A 147 28.06 -29.22 54.34
CA LEU A 147 28.16 -27.79 54.63
C LEU A 147 27.43 -27.46 55.91
N THR A 148 28.04 -26.60 56.74
CA THR A 148 27.41 -26.16 57.97
C THR A 148 26.34 -25.10 57.69
N ALA A 149 25.46 -24.87 58.67
CA ALA A 149 24.48 -23.80 58.58
C ALA A 149 25.13 -22.41 58.46
N HIS A 150 26.31 -22.23 59.07
CA HIS A 150 27.09 -21.01 58.98
C HIS A 150 27.63 -20.79 57.57
N ASP A 151 28.23 -21.81 56.94
CA ASP A 151 28.76 -21.71 55.57
C ASP A 151 27.67 -21.27 54.57
N ILE A 152 26.47 -21.84 54.70
CA ILE A 152 25.35 -21.47 53.83
C ILE A 152 24.88 -20.03 54.09
N ALA A 153 24.92 -19.57 55.35
CA ALA A 153 24.53 -18.20 55.68
C ALA A 153 25.51 -17.18 55.11
N GLU A 154 26.82 -17.45 55.18
CA GLU A 154 27.85 -16.61 54.55
C GLU A 154 27.68 -16.56 53.03
N MET A 155 27.38 -17.69 52.38
CA MET A 155 27.09 -17.73 50.94
C MET A 155 25.84 -16.94 50.56
N ASP A 156 24.75 -17.02 51.35
CA ASP A 156 23.54 -16.22 51.12
C ASP A 156 23.82 -14.72 51.26
N ALA A 157 24.60 -14.34 52.28
CA ALA A 157 25.00 -12.96 52.51
C ALA A 157 25.83 -12.41 51.34
N GLU A 158 26.83 -13.15 50.87
CA GLU A 158 27.68 -12.74 49.74
C GLU A 158 26.87 -12.62 48.44
N LEU A 159 25.96 -13.57 48.16
CA LEU A 159 25.10 -13.50 46.97
C LEU A 159 24.17 -12.28 47.00
N ARG A 160 23.63 -11.93 48.17
CA ARG A 160 22.83 -10.70 48.34
C ARG A 160 23.68 -9.45 48.18
N HIS A 161 24.87 -9.42 48.78
CA HIS A 161 25.79 -8.31 48.64
C HIS A 161 26.17 -8.06 47.18
N ALA A 162 26.45 -9.12 46.41
CA ALA A 162 26.73 -9.01 44.98
C ALA A 162 25.53 -8.46 44.19
N LEU A 163 24.31 -8.90 44.50
CA LEU A 163 23.09 -8.37 43.87
C LEU A 163 22.82 -6.91 44.25
N GLU A 164 23.11 -6.51 45.50
CA GLU A 164 22.99 -5.12 45.95
C GLU A 164 24.00 -4.20 45.26
N LYS A 165 25.25 -4.64 45.10
CA LYS A 165 26.25 -3.90 44.33
C LYS A 165 25.80 -3.63 42.89
N LEU A 166 25.27 -4.66 42.21
CA LEU A 166 24.72 -4.52 40.86
C LEU A 166 23.53 -3.56 40.79
N SER A 167 22.80 -3.38 41.90
CA SER A 167 21.69 -2.42 41.98
C SER A 167 22.15 -0.98 42.26
N ASN A 168 23.35 -0.79 42.79
CA ASN A 168 23.86 0.50 43.24
C ASN A 168 24.88 1.12 42.27
N ASP A 169 25.41 0.37 41.31
CA ASP A 169 26.30 0.84 40.23
C ASP A 169 25.53 1.52 39.07
N GLU A 170 24.62 2.46 39.38
CA GLU A 170 24.15 3.50 38.44
C GLU A 170 25.04 4.76 38.51
#